data_AF-A0A1D1ZYD6-F1
#
_entry.id   AF-A0A1D1ZYD6-F1
#
_cell.length_a   1.000
_cell.length_b   1.000
_cell.length_c   1.000
_cell.angle_alpha   90.00
_cell.angle_beta   90.00
_cell.angle_gamma   90.00
#
_symmetry.space_group_name_H-M   'P 1'
#
loop_
_entity.id
_entity.type
_entity.pdbx_description
1 polymer ?
#
loop_
_entity_poly.entity_id
_entity_poly.type
_entity_poly.pdbx_seq_one_letter_code
_entity_poly.pdbx_strand_id
1 'polypeptide(L)'
;MLWSLRRACSLGRHLSSTLRQHSVLAGSHAGSSALWAIAGGTTGLGLAMTVNSVAFAEAAPQAPASGAPPPPGAWEQVQGFWSKAVSVAPSGWWRGGATAQVPLPTDKLQCHAPARGAAGPGKPPVGYRPVVLVACGSFNPPTIAHLRMMELARDAMTAQGYDVLGGYLSPVSDAYWKEGLAPAAHRVAMAQAAAASSDFVMVDAWEAAQPHYTRTLVELQRVQAELGRAFSTEERGGAGVLASSAGPAPSPRAVLVCGADVLETMADPSLWRQDLLDALLSQHGVVCVTRGGARALSLLETPGTLLHQHAGRVSIVQEPVPTDISSSLVRKELEQGRSVRYLVPDDALTHIYSHGLYGSLQQPAREGTQLHAQQHA
;
A
#
# COMPACT_ATOMS: atom_id res chain seq x y z
N MET A 1 -22.11 -50.41 -2.65
CA MET A 1 -21.67 -51.69 -2.05
C MET A 1 -20.17 -51.62 -1.79
N LEU A 2 -19.71 -52.10 -0.62
CA LEU A 2 -18.30 -52.38 -0.24
C LEU A 2 -17.36 -51.15 -0.17
N TRP A 3 -16.84 -50.72 1.00
CA TRP A 3 -15.75 -51.29 1.82
C TRP A 3 -14.35 -51.24 1.15
N SER A 4 -13.22 -50.99 1.83
CA SER A 4 -12.91 -50.41 3.16
C SER A 4 -11.38 -50.31 3.37
N LEU A 5 -10.90 -49.26 4.06
CA LEU A 5 -9.76 -49.21 5.02
C LEU A 5 -8.38 -49.90 4.74
N ARG A 6 -7.30 -49.13 4.96
CA ARG A 6 -6.08 -49.45 5.78
C ARG A 6 -5.32 -48.13 6.04
N ARG A 7 -5.11 -47.66 7.29
CA ARG A 7 -4.15 -48.07 8.35
C ARG A 7 -2.70 -47.68 8.04
N ALA A 8 -1.85 -47.18 8.97
CA ALA A 8 -1.98 -46.97 10.42
C ALA A 8 -0.99 -45.91 10.97
N CYS A 9 -1.21 -45.46 12.21
CA CYS A 9 -0.18 -44.85 13.07
C CYS A 9 0.44 -45.91 14.02
N SER A 10 1.71 -45.73 14.42
CA SER A 10 2.16 -45.65 15.84
C SER A 10 3.57 -46.24 16.13
N LEU A 11 4.33 -45.45 16.91
CA LEU A 11 5.40 -45.79 17.89
C LEU A 11 6.64 -46.63 17.52
N GLY A 12 7.80 -46.08 17.90
CA GLY A 12 9.03 -46.79 18.29
C GLY A 12 9.99 -45.85 19.06
N ARG A 13 10.47 -46.26 20.24
CA ARG A 13 11.52 -45.57 21.05
C ARG A 13 12.59 -46.59 21.47
N HIS A 14 13.71 -46.09 22.03
CA HIS A 14 14.81 -46.81 22.73
C HIS A 14 15.87 -47.46 21.81
N LEU A 15 17.20 -47.49 22.11
CA LEU A 15 18.06 -47.06 23.24
C LEU A 15 19.35 -46.37 22.67
N SER A 16 19.92 -45.30 23.24
CA SER A 16 20.87 -45.20 24.39
C SER A 16 22.24 -45.89 24.25
N SER A 17 23.31 -45.10 24.32
CA SER A 17 24.64 -45.49 24.86
C SER A 17 25.31 -44.29 25.55
N THR A 18 26.22 -44.55 26.51
CA THR A 18 26.67 -43.58 27.53
C THR A 18 28.15 -43.78 27.87
N LEU A 19 28.83 -42.70 28.34
CA LEU A 19 30.01 -42.61 29.26
C LEU A 19 31.12 -41.69 28.68
N ARG A 20 31.37 -40.49 29.28
CA ARG A 20 32.42 -40.11 30.27
C ARG A 20 33.81 -39.84 29.61
N GLN A 21 34.67 -38.90 30.05
CA GLN A 21 34.85 -38.29 31.39
C GLN A 21 35.73 -36.99 31.41
N HIS A 22 35.67 -36.21 32.51
CA HIS A 22 36.62 -35.15 33.00
C HIS A 22 36.78 -33.83 32.19
N SER A 23 37.07 -32.62 32.74
CA SER A 23 37.41 -32.08 34.11
C SER A 23 37.09 -30.55 34.17
N VAL A 24 36.57 -29.90 35.24
CA VAL A 24 37.21 -29.48 36.54
C VAL A 24 38.33 -28.43 36.31
N LEU A 25 38.36 -27.13 36.72
CA LEU A 25 37.70 -26.22 37.73
C LEU A 25 37.58 -24.75 37.18
N ALA A 26 37.54 -23.64 37.98
CA ALA A 26 36.41 -23.04 38.74
C ALA A 26 36.77 -21.62 39.35
N GLY A 27 35.76 -20.84 39.80
CA GLY A 27 35.88 -19.62 40.66
C GLY A 27 35.74 -18.24 39.98
N SER A 28 35.33 -17.10 40.58
CA SER A 28 34.44 -16.71 41.71
C SER A 28 34.92 -15.38 42.34
N HIS A 29 34.08 -14.34 42.40
CA HIS A 29 33.99 -13.21 43.39
C HIS A 29 33.13 -12.09 42.74
N ALA A 30 32.06 -11.50 43.30
CA ALA A 30 31.71 -11.03 44.66
C ALA A 30 32.24 -9.62 44.98
N GLY A 31 31.33 -8.65 45.14
CA GLY A 31 31.61 -7.27 45.55
C GLY A 31 30.34 -6.41 45.61
N SER A 32 30.02 -5.87 46.79
CA SER A 32 28.76 -5.15 47.10
C SER A 32 28.97 -3.64 47.31
N SER A 33 27.87 -2.90 47.59
CA SER A 33 27.77 -1.54 48.19
C SER A 33 27.40 -0.40 47.21
N ALA A 34 26.67 0.66 47.58
CA ALA A 34 25.72 0.87 48.69
C ALA A 34 24.88 2.16 48.44
N LEU A 35 23.77 2.29 49.15
CA LEU A 35 22.83 3.43 49.17
C LEU A 35 23.46 4.79 49.53
N TRP A 36 22.84 5.88 49.04
CA TRP A 36 22.58 7.09 49.85
C TRP A 36 21.19 7.68 49.51
N ALA A 37 20.55 8.26 50.51
CA ALA A 37 19.25 8.96 50.46
C ALA A 37 19.29 10.18 51.42
N ILE A 38 18.15 10.88 51.57
CA ILE A 38 17.87 12.11 52.36
C ILE A 38 17.63 13.33 51.44
N ALA A 39 16.61 14.21 51.52
CA ALA A 39 15.27 14.32 52.15
C ALA A 39 15.04 15.73 52.75
N GLY A 40 13.78 16.20 52.71
CA GLY A 40 13.30 17.52 53.18
C GLY A 40 12.48 18.23 52.07
N GLY A 41 11.26 18.75 52.24
CA GLY A 41 10.52 19.17 53.45
C GLY A 41 10.66 20.70 53.62
N THR A 42 9.62 21.54 53.73
CA THR A 42 8.21 21.32 54.12
C THR A 42 7.26 22.49 53.74
N THR A 43 5.95 22.17 53.60
CA THR A 43 4.74 22.98 53.94
C THR A 43 4.44 24.36 53.32
N GLY A 44 3.21 24.47 52.77
CA GLY A 44 2.46 25.73 52.56
C GLY A 44 1.02 25.44 52.12
N LEU A 45 0.06 25.41 53.05
CA LEU A 45 -1.36 25.09 52.79
C LEU A 45 -2.17 26.34 52.44
N GLY A 46 -2.92 26.28 51.33
CA GLY A 46 -3.96 27.24 50.97
C GLY A 46 -5.04 26.53 50.15
N LEU A 47 -6.26 26.42 50.68
CA LEU A 47 -7.28 25.50 50.19
C LEU A 47 -8.46 26.24 49.56
N ALA A 48 -8.64 26.14 48.24
CA ALA A 48 -9.84 26.61 47.52
C ALA A 48 -10.07 25.87 46.19
N MET A 49 -10.86 24.79 46.26
CA MET A 49 -11.70 24.18 45.21
C MET A 49 -11.29 24.28 43.72
N THR A 50 -10.50 23.28 43.30
CA THR A 50 -10.72 22.43 42.12
C THR A 50 -11.81 22.80 41.08
N VAL A 51 -11.38 23.04 39.83
CA VAL A 51 -11.59 22.04 38.75
C VAL A 51 -10.25 21.87 38.03
N ASN A 52 -9.76 20.64 37.92
CA ASN A 52 -8.40 20.38 37.45
C ASN A 52 -8.32 20.44 35.92
N SER A 53 -7.73 21.50 35.37
CA SER A 53 -7.41 21.63 33.93
C SER A 53 -5.96 21.23 33.66
N VAL A 54 -5.54 20.05 34.12
CA VAL A 54 -4.18 19.51 33.90
C VAL A 54 -4.25 18.00 33.63
N ALA A 55 -3.42 17.54 32.70
CA ALA A 55 -3.11 16.15 32.39
C ALA A 55 -4.26 15.27 31.85
N PHE A 56 -4.41 15.25 30.52
CA PHE A 56 -4.25 14.01 29.73
C PHE A 56 -3.81 14.35 28.30
N ALA A 57 -2.64 15.01 28.21
CA ALA A 57 -1.86 15.04 26.98
C ALA A 57 -0.88 13.86 26.99
N GLU A 58 -1.42 12.62 27.02
CA GLU A 58 -0.61 11.46 26.66
C GLU A 58 -0.41 11.50 25.15
N ALA A 59 0.79 11.92 24.75
CA ALA A 59 1.17 11.99 23.36
C ALA A 59 1.06 10.60 22.72
N ALA A 60 0.38 10.52 21.57
CA ALA A 60 0.55 9.38 20.67
C ALA A 60 2.06 9.23 20.39
N PRO A 61 2.61 8.00 20.40
CA PRO A 61 4.05 7.79 20.28
C PRO A 61 4.54 8.39 18.96
N GLN A 62 5.33 9.46 19.06
CA GLN A 62 6.01 10.03 17.90
C GLN A 62 7.00 9.00 17.37
N ALA A 63 7.14 8.92 16.05
CA ALA A 63 8.13 8.03 15.44
C ALA A 63 9.54 8.41 15.96
N PRO A 64 10.34 7.45 16.44
CA PRO A 64 11.72 7.73 16.83
C PRO A 64 12.51 8.26 15.63
N ALA A 65 13.41 9.21 15.86
CA ALA A 65 14.25 9.81 14.81
C ALA A 65 15.21 8.79 14.13
N SER A 66 15.34 7.59 14.69
CA SER A 66 16.00 6.43 14.09
C SER A 66 14.96 5.38 13.69
N GLY A 67 15.07 4.85 12.47
CA GLY A 67 14.16 3.85 11.89
C GLY A 67 14.29 2.44 12.50
N ALA A 68 14.37 2.33 13.82
CA ALA A 68 14.25 1.06 14.53
C ALA A 68 12.77 0.71 14.77
N PRO A 69 12.35 -0.56 14.60
CA PRO A 69 10.99 -0.96 14.88
C PRO A 69 10.67 -0.83 16.39
N PRO A 70 9.42 -0.53 16.77
CA PRO A 70 9.02 -0.47 18.17
C PRO A 70 9.08 -1.86 18.83
N PRO A 71 9.20 -1.94 20.17
CA PRO A 71 9.32 -3.21 20.87
C PRO A 71 8.07 -4.11 20.72
N PRO A 72 8.22 -5.45 20.84
CA PRO A 72 7.09 -6.37 20.81
C PRO A 72 5.99 -5.98 21.80
N GLY A 73 4.73 -6.01 21.35
CA GLY A 73 3.57 -5.56 22.13
C GLY A 73 3.19 -4.08 21.95
N ALA A 74 4.05 -3.23 21.39
CA ALA A 74 3.68 -1.85 21.05
C ALA A 74 2.51 -1.81 20.04
N TRP A 75 2.43 -2.78 19.13
CA TRP A 75 1.33 -2.91 18.18
C TRP A 75 -0.02 -3.19 18.87
N GLU A 76 -0.01 -3.93 19.98
CA GLU A 76 -1.22 -4.26 20.76
C GLU A 76 -1.68 -3.07 21.61
N GLN A 77 -0.76 -2.25 22.12
CA GLN A 77 -1.09 -0.98 22.78
C GLN A 77 -1.66 0.04 21.77
N VAL A 78 -1.05 0.16 20.59
CA VAL A 78 -1.58 0.99 19.50
C VAL A 78 -2.96 0.49 19.07
N GLN A 79 -3.14 -0.81 18.79
CA GLN A 79 -4.44 -1.37 18.43
C GLN A 79 -5.49 -1.26 19.56
N GLY A 80 -5.09 -1.38 20.83
CA GLY A 80 -5.95 -1.21 22.00
C GLY A 80 -6.40 0.24 22.23
N PHE A 81 -5.56 1.21 21.87
CA PHE A 81 -5.94 2.63 21.83
C PHE A 81 -6.98 2.87 20.71
N TRP A 82 -6.72 2.39 19.49
CA TRP A 82 -7.64 2.50 18.35
C TRP A 82 -8.92 1.64 18.47
N SER A 83 -9.00 0.67 19.37
CA SER A 83 -10.22 -0.12 19.59
C SER A 83 -11.20 0.57 20.53
N LYS A 84 -10.70 1.21 21.61
CA LYS A 84 -11.51 2.00 22.54
C LYS A 84 -11.97 3.34 21.94
N ALA A 85 -11.18 3.96 21.06
CA ALA A 85 -11.53 5.24 20.44
C ALA A 85 -12.67 5.14 19.40
N VAL A 86 -12.85 3.98 18.76
CA VAL A 86 -13.82 3.77 17.67
C VAL A 86 -15.22 3.39 18.18
N SER A 87 -15.36 3.06 19.47
CA SER A 87 -16.64 2.57 20.04
C SER A 87 -17.75 3.62 20.15
N VAL A 88 -17.50 4.89 19.78
CA VAL A 88 -18.43 6.01 20.00
C VAL A 88 -18.62 6.86 18.74
N ALA A 89 -19.77 6.63 18.09
CA ALA A 89 -20.46 7.46 17.09
C ALA A 89 -19.88 7.56 15.64
N PRO A 90 -20.77 7.57 14.62
CA PRO A 90 -20.39 7.80 13.23
C PRO A 90 -20.28 9.30 12.91
N SER A 91 -19.42 9.65 11.95
CA SER A 91 -19.07 11.00 11.50
C SER A 91 -18.40 11.92 12.55
N GLY A 92 -17.15 12.33 12.29
CA GLY A 92 -16.51 13.44 13.00
C GLY A 92 -15.16 13.22 13.69
N TRP A 93 -14.57 12.01 13.64
CA TRP A 93 -13.36 11.66 14.41
C TRP A 93 -12.02 11.71 13.64
N TRP A 94 -11.81 12.75 12.82
CA TRP A 94 -10.47 13.19 12.41
C TRP A 94 -10.26 14.65 12.84
N ARG A 95 -9.68 14.84 14.03
CA ARG A 95 -9.09 16.10 14.51
C ARG A 95 -7.82 15.77 15.28
N GLY A 96 -6.68 16.35 14.90
CA GLY A 96 -5.44 16.24 15.70
C GLY A 96 -4.15 15.90 14.95
N GLY A 97 -4.03 16.19 13.67
CA GLY A 97 -2.76 16.12 12.93
C GLY A 97 -2.88 16.90 11.63
N ALA A 98 -1.84 17.67 11.25
CA ALA A 98 -1.82 18.35 9.96
C ALA A 98 -1.57 17.31 8.86
N THR A 99 -2.63 16.83 8.22
CA THR A 99 -2.52 15.95 7.05
C THR A 99 -1.94 16.74 5.88
N ALA A 100 -0.97 16.16 5.19
CA ALA A 100 -0.38 16.80 4.02
C ALA A 100 -1.45 16.96 2.94
N GLN A 101 -1.71 18.21 2.54
CA GLN A 101 -2.68 18.53 1.50
C GLN A 101 -2.04 18.38 0.12
N VAL A 102 -2.03 17.14 -0.38
CA VAL A 102 -1.64 16.81 -1.76
C VAL A 102 -2.93 16.66 -2.59
N PRO A 103 -3.13 17.46 -3.65
CA PRO A 103 -4.28 17.31 -4.53
C PRO A 103 -4.17 16.01 -5.33
N LEU A 104 -5.31 15.36 -5.59
CA LEU A 104 -5.38 14.22 -6.50
C LEU A 104 -5.06 14.69 -7.94
N PRO A 105 -4.08 14.11 -8.65
CA PRO A 105 -3.82 14.43 -10.05
C PRO A 105 -5.01 14.04 -10.94
N THR A 106 -5.31 14.86 -11.94
CA THR A 106 -6.45 14.63 -12.87
C THR A 106 -6.07 14.73 -14.34
N ASP A 107 -4.82 15.05 -14.66
CA ASP A 107 -4.34 15.44 -15.99
C ASP A 107 -4.48 14.33 -17.05
N LYS A 108 -4.52 13.08 -16.60
CA LYS A 108 -4.67 11.88 -17.45
C LYS A 108 -6.06 11.24 -17.35
N LEU A 109 -7.03 11.90 -16.73
CA LEU A 109 -8.41 11.39 -16.68
C LEU A 109 -9.09 11.59 -18.04
N GLN A 110 -9.55 10.49 -18.63
CA GLN A 110 -10.20 10.45 -19.93
C GLN A 110 -11.56 9.74 -19.84
N CYS A 111 -12.59 10.27 -20.50
CA CYS A 111 -13.88 9.60 -20.63
C CYS A 111 -13.91 8.83 -21.95
N HIS A 112 -14.00 7.50 -21.91
CA HIS A 112 -14.00 6.67 -23.12
C HIS A 112 -15.40 6.24 -23.57
N ALA A 113 -16.44 6.51 -22.77
CA ALA A 113 -17.83 6.31 -23.22
C ALA A 113 -18.11 7.09 -24.53
N PRO A 114 -18.71 6.44 -25.54
CA PRO A 114 -18.90 7.05 -26.84
C PRO A 114 -19.82 8.26 -26.76
N ALA A 115 -19.37 9.39 -27.33
CA ALA A 115 -20.22 10.55 -27.54
C ALA A 115 -21.33 10.20 -28.54
N ARG A 116 -22.54 9.96 -28.00
CA ARG A 116 -23.85 9.81 -28.67
C ARG A 116 -24.22 8.41 -29.18
N GLY A 117 -25.31 7.91 -28.60
CA GLY A 117 -26.26 6.99 -29.23
C GLY A 117 -27.67 7.24 -28.66
N ALA A 118 -28.64 7.57 -29.52
CA ALA A 118 -30.09 7.70 -29.26
C ALA A 118 -30.63 8.68 -28.18
N ALA A 119 -29.86 9.14 -27.19
CA ALA A 119 -30.38 9.82 -25.99
C ALA A 119 -30.22 11.36 -25.93
N GLY A 120 -30.25 12.05 -27.07
CA GLY A 120 -30.19 13.53 -27.11
C GLY A 120 -28.84 14.14 -26.70
N PRO A 121 -28.74 15.48 -26.58
CA PRO A 121 -27.51 16.14 -26.15
C PRO A 121 -27.29 16.04 -24.64
N GLY A 122 -26.07 15.66 -24.23
CA GLY A 122 -25.53 15.87 -22.89
C GLY A 122 -25.56 14.70 -21.91
N LYS A 123 -26.41 13.68 -22.08
CA LYS A 123 -26.59 12.65 -21.04
C LYS A 123 -25.57 11.50 -21.15
N PRO A 124 -25.01 10.99 -20.02
CA PRO A 124 -24.25 9.76 -20.01
C PRO A 124 -25.15 8.56 -20.41
N PRO A 125 -24.59 7.49 -20.98
CA PRO A 125 -25.39 6.32 -21.39
C PRO A 125 -26.06 5.66 -20.18
N VAL A 126 -27.24 5.06 -20.40
CA VAL A 126 -27.95 4.30 -19.36
C VAL A 126 -27.06 3.13 -18.92
N GLY A 127 -26.76 3.05 -17.62
CA GLY A 127 -25.82 2.05 -17.10
C GLY A 127 -24.34 2.43 -17.21
N TYR A 128 -24.01 3.72 -17.40
CA TYR A 128 -22.65 4.23 -17.32
C TYR A 128 -21.97 3.87 -15.97
N ARG A 129 -20.79 3.27 -16.03
CA ARG A 129 -20.05 2.74 -14.87
C ARG A 129 -18.60 3.24 -14.86
N PRO A 130 -18.36 4.51 -14.50
CA PRO A 130 -17.01 5.07 -14.41
C PRO A 130 -16.24 4.47 -13.24
N VAL A 131 -14.97 4.17 -13.47
CA VAL A 131 -14.03 3.69 -12.45
C VAL A 131 -12.66 4.36 -12.62
N VAL A 132 -11.93 4.46 -11.51
CA VAL A 132 -10.47 4.65 -11.54
C VAL A 132 -9.80 3.46 -10.86
N LEU A 133 -8.60 3.13 -11.33
CA LEU A 133 -7.80 2.04 -10.79
C LEU A 133 -6.74 2.60 -9.84
N VAL A 134 -6.59 2.01 -8.65
CA VAL A 134 -5.63 2.48 -7.64
C VAL A 134 -4.76 1.31 -7.18
N ALA A 135 -3.47 1.35 -7.46
CA ALA A 135 -2.48 0.40 -6.94
C ALA A 135 -1.73 1.04 -5.76
N CYS A 136 -2.07 0.63 -4.54
CA CYS A 136 -1.32 1.00 -3.33
C CYS A 136 -0.12 0.07 -3.16
N GLY A 137 1.05 0.57 -2.78
CA GLY A 137 2.22 -0.29 -2.60
C GLY A 137 3.51 0.41 -2.21
N SER A 138 4.57 -0.39 -2.00
CA SER A 138 5.88 0.15 -1.66
C SER A 138 6.53 0.91 -2.83
N PHE A 139 6.44 0.36 -4.06
CA PHE A 139 7.16 0.84 -5.25
C PHE A 139 8.65 1.13 -4.96
N ASN A 140 9.38 0.09 -4.52
CA ASN A 140 10.71 0.23 -3.93
C ASN A 140 11.80 -0.63 -4.63
N PRO A 141 12.18 -0.34 -5.89
CA PRO A 141 11.61 0.68 -6.79
C PRO A 141 10.34 0.21 -7.51
N PRO A 142 9.61 1.08 -8.23
CA PRO A 142 8.66 0.65 -9.25
C PRO A 142 9.39 -0.16 -10.35
N THR A 143 8.66 -1.06 -11.01
CA THR A 143 9.18 -1.94 -12.07
C THR A 143 8.18 -2.00 -13.22
N ILE A 144 8.61 -2.53 -14.38
CA ILE A 144 7.71 -2.75 -15.53
C ILE A 144 6.50 -3.61 -15.15
N ALA A 145 6.63 -4.56 -14.21
CA ALA A 145 5.51 -5.37 -13.72
C ALA A 145 4.38 -4.53 -13.08
N HIS A 146 4.71 -3.44 -12.39
CA HIS A 146 3.71 -2.57 -11.76
C HIS A 146 2.89 -1.81 -12.80
N LEU A 147 3.54 -1.34 -13.87
CA LEU A 147 2.86 -0.71 -15.00
C LEU A 147 2.03 -1.73 -15.78
N ARG A 148 2.59 -2.92 -16.04
CA ARG A 148 1.88 -4.01 -16.74
C ARG A 148 0.64 -4.48 -15.99
N MET A 149 0.69 -4.51 -14.66
CA MET A 149 -0.47 -4.80 -13.80
C MET A 149 -1.61 -3.78 -14.00
N MET A 150 -1.30 -2.48 -14.10
CA MET A 150 -2.30 -1.44 -14.35
C MET A 150 -2.94 -1.58 -15.74
N GLU A 151 -2.14 -1.88 -16.77
CA GLU A 151 -2.62 -2.16 -18.12
C GLU A 151 -3.57 -3.35 -18.18
N LEU A 152 -3.18 -4.49 -17.58
CA LEU A 152 -4.01 -5.71 -17.53
C LEU A 152 -5.33 -5.47 -16.77
N ALA A 153 -5.30 -4.67 -15.71
CA ALA A 153 -6.50 -4.30 -14.98
C ALA A 153 -7.41 -3.33 -15.78
N ARG A 154 -6.83 -2.41 -16.57
CA ARG A 154 -7.57 -1.54 -17.50
C ARG A 154 -8.28 -2.35 -18.58
N ASP A 155 -7.59 -3.27 -19.23
CA ASP A 155 -8.15 -4.14 -20.27
C ASP A 155 -9.32 -4.97 -19.72
N ALA A 156 -9.12 -5.63 -18.56
CA ALA A 156 -10.11 -6.50 -17.95
C ALA A 156 -11.38 -5.76 -17.49
N MET A 157 -11.22 -4.54 -16.94
CA MET A 157 -12.35 -3.72 -16.51
C MET A 157 -13.10 -3.11 -17.71
N THR A 158 -12.39 -2.69 -18.75
CA THR A 158 -13.01 -2.24 -20.02
C THR A 158 -13.84 -3.36 -20.65
N ALA A 159 -13.30 -4.60 -20.68
CA ALA A 159 -14.02 -5.77 -21.17
C ALA A 159 -15.28 -6.14 -20.36
N GLN A 160 -15.36 -5.74 -19.08
CA GLN A 160 -16.56 -5.87 -18.23
C GLN A 160 -17.56 -4.70 -18.38
N GLY A 161 -17.34 -3.79 -19.34
CA GLY A 161 -18.21 -2.65 -19.60
C GLY A 161 -18.12 -1.55 -18.53
N TYR A 162 -16.96 -1.37 -17.90
CA TYR A 162 -16.64 -0.17 -17.14
C TYR A 162 -15.94 0.87 -18.04
N ASP A 163 -16.15 2.15 -17.77
CA ASP A 163 -15.33 3.23 -18.36
C ASP A 163 -14.16 3.49 -17.41
N VAL A 164 -12.96 3.06 -17.79
CA VAL A 164 -11.76 3.14 -16.95
C VAL A 164 -11.07 4.47 -17.19
N LEU A 165 -11.36 5.45 -16.34
CA LEU A 165 -11.01 6.85 -16.61
C LEU A 165 -9.53 7.17 -16.41
N GLY A 166 -8.83 6.39 -15.58
CA GLY A 166 -7.46 6.67 -15.17
C GLY A 166 -6.95 5.68 -14.12
N GLY A 167 -5.64 5.67 -13.94
CA GLY A 167 -4.94 4.82 -13.00
C GLY A 167 -4.03 5.63 -12.06
N TYR A 168 -3.93 5.22 -10.80
CA TYR A 168 -3.06 5.81 -9.79
C TYR A 168 -2.12 4.75 -9.21
N LEU A 169 -0.83 5.05 -9.18
CA LEU A 169 0.09 4.42 -8.24
C LEU A 169 0.09 5.27 -6.95
N SER A 170 -0.16 4.66 -5.80
CA SER A 170 -0.06 5.31 -4.48
C SER A 170 1.12 4.72 -3.70
N PRO A 171 2.28 5.39 -3.65
CA PRO A 171 3.40 4.96 -2.84
C PRO A 171 3.10 5.15 -1.35
N VAL A 172 3.27 4.08 -0.57
CA VAL A 172 3.04 4.06 0.88
C VAL A 172 3.90 5.10 1.62
N SER A 173 3.41 5.63 2.75
CA SER A 173 4.20 6.43 3.70
C SER A 173 5.43 5.69 4.22
N ASP A 174 6.51 6.42 4.53
CA ASP A 174 7.68 5.85 5.24
C ASP A 174 7.33 5.35 6.65
N ALA A 175 6.23 5.82 7.23
CA ALA A 175 5.68 5.32 8.49
C ALA A 175 5.15 3.87 8.41
N TYR A 176 5.19 3.23 7.23
CA TYR A 176 4.94 1.79 7.07
C TYR A 176 6.08 0.90 7.62
N TRP A 177 7.28 1.47 7.84
CA TRP A 177 8.42 0.81 8.50
C TRP A 177 8.84 -0.55 7.92
N LYS A 178 8.59 -0.75 6.62
CA LYS A 178 9.11 -1.91 5.89
C LYS A 178 10.63 -1.84 5.77
N GLU A 179 11.30 -2.96 6.06
CA GLU A 179 12.75 -3.07 5.93
C GLU A 179 13.22 -2.75 4.49
N GLY A 180 14.30 -1.96 4.39
CA GLY A 180 14.88 -1.55 3.11
C GLY A 180 14.03 -0.59 2.27
N LEU A 181 12.98 0.03 2.84
CA LEU A 181 12.17 1.04 2.16
C LEU A 181 12.99 2.33 1.95
N ALA A 182 13.20 2.73 0.68
CA ALA A 182 13.81 4.02 0.37
C ALA A 182 12.85 5.18 0.76
N PRO A 183 13.35 6.39 1.04
CA PRO A 183 12.51 7.55 1.37
C PRO A 183 11.36 7.78 0.37
N ALA A 184 10.19 8.14 0.89
CA ALA A 184 8.96 8.29 0.12
C ALA A 184 9.11 9.26 -1.06
N ALA A 185 9.83 10.37 -0.87
CA ALA A 185 10.12 11.34 -1.93
C ALA A 185 10.82 10.71 -3.14
N HIS A 186 11.78 9.79 -2.93
CA HIS A 186 12.43 9.08 -4.03
C HIS A 186 11.49 8.06 -4.68
N ARG A 187 10.65 7.37 -3.92
CA ARG A 187 9.69 6.39 -4.46
C ARG A 187 8.60 7.06 -5.29
N VAL A 188 8.11 8.22 -4.86
CA VAL A 188 7.23 9.10 -5.64
C VAL A 188 7.93 9.57 -6.92
N ALA A 189 9.16 10.10 -6.84
CA ALA A 189 9.90 10.55 -8.03
C ALA A 189 10.15 9.42 -9.05
N MET A 190 10.56 8.24 -8.58
CA MET A 190 10.71 7.05 -9.44
C MET A 190 9.39 6.60 -10.04
N ALA A 191 8.28 6.65 -9.29
CA ALA A 191 6.96 6.30 -9.82
C ALA A 191 6.48 7.31 -10.88
N GLN A 192 6.73 8.61 -10.66
CA GLN A 192 6.39 9.68 -11.60
C GLN A 192 7.19 9.53 -12.91
N ALA A 193 8.50 9.29 -12.79
CA ALA A 193 9.36 8.99 -13.93
C ALA A 193 8.92 7.70 -14.66
N ALA A 194 8.57 6.63 -13.93
CA ALA A 194 8.07 5.39 -14.50
C ALA A 194 6.75 5.55 -15.26
N ALA A 195 5.86 6.42 -14.78
CA ALA A 195 4.55 6.67 -15.38
C ALA A 195 4.54 7.84 -16.39
N ALA A 196 5.67 8.51 -16.62
CA ALA A 196 5.74 9.75 -17.41
C ALA A 196 5.19 9.60 -18.84
N SER A 197 5.53 8.50 -19.52
CA SER A 197 5.11 8.19 -20.88
C SER A 197 3.71 7.54 -21.01
N SER A 198 3.06 7.21 -19.89
CA SER A 198 1.70 6.66 -19.91
C SER A 198 0.65 7.77 -20.12
N ASP A 199 -0.38 7.49 -20.91
CA ASP A 199 -1.56 8.35 -21.09
C ASP A 199 -2.67 8.12 -20.04
N PHE A 200 -2.44 7.17 -19.13
CA PHE A 200 -3.44 6.59 -18.25
C PHE A 200 -3.00 6.54 -16.77
N VAL A 201 -1.73 6.21 -16.50
CA VAL A 201 -1.19 6.07 -15.14
C VAL A 201 -0.62 7.40 -14.62
N MET A 202 -1.11 7.81 -13.46
CA MET A 202 -0.66 8.92 -12.63
C MET A 202 -0.07 8.39 -11.30
N VAL A 203 0.50 9.28 -10.50
CA VAL A 203 1.01 8.96 -9.16
C VAL A 203 0.35 9.88 -8.15
N ASP A 204 -0.39 9.32 -7.21
CA ASP A 204 -0.83 10.07 -6.04
C ASP A 204 0.26 10.00 -4.96
N ALA A 205 0.76 11.16 -4.55
CA ALA A 205 1.79 11.28 -3.53
C ALA A 205 1.23 11.53 -2.12
N TRP A 206 -0.09 11.57 -1.94
CA TRP A 206 -0.73 11.87 -0.67
C TRP A 206 -0.43 10.85 0.41
N GLU A 207 -0.54 9.55 0.12
CA GLU A 207 -0.23 8.49 1.09
C GLU A 207 1.23 8.57 1.53
N ALA A 208 2.14 8.73 0.58
CA ALA A 208 3.58 8.98 0.79
C ALA A 208 3.85 10.22 1.67
N ALA A 209 3.03 11.26 1.56
CA ALA A 209 3.18 12.51 2.29
C ALA A 209 2.57 12.49 3.71
N GLN A 210 1.83 11.44 4.10
CA GLN A 210 1.28 11.38 5.46
C GLN A 210 2.36 11.02 6.50
N PRO A 211 2.38 11.68 7.67
CA PRO A 211 3.37 11.41 8.73
C PRO A 211 3.11 10.09 9.49
N HIS A 212 2.04 9.37 9.15
CA HIS A 212 1.58 8.16 9.81
C HIS A 212 1.18 7.11 8.76
N TYR A 213 1.29 5.83 9.13
CA TYR A 213 0.81 4.75 8.27
C TYR A 213 -0.70 4.89 8.02
N THR A 214 -1.07 4.86 6.75
CA THR A 214 -2.46 4.98 6.31
C THR A 214 -2.93 3.63 5.76
N ARG A 215 -4.16 3.24 6.08
CA ARG A 215 -4.73 1.98 5.58
C ARG A 215 -5.22 2.17 4.15
N THR A 216 -5.06 1.16 3.30
CA THR A 216 -5.52 1.14 1.89
C THR A 216 -6.95 1.66 1.69
N LEU A 217 -7.89 1.30 2.57
CA LEU A 217 -9.27 1.81 2.50
C LEU A 217 -9.36 3.35 2.56
N VAL A 218 -8.52 4.01 3.37
CA VAL A 218 -8.55 5.46 3.55
C VAL A 218 -8.13 6.17 2.26
N GLU A 219 -7.12 5.64 1.56
CA GLU A 219 -6.70 6.17 0.26
C GLU A 219 -7.79 5.97 -0.79
N LEU A 220 -8.38 4.77 -0.89
CA LEU A 220 -9.50 4.51 -1.82
C LEU A 220 -10.71 5.42 -1.56
N GLN A 221 -11.06 5.64 -0.29
CA GLN A 221 -12.15 6.55 0.12
C GLN A 221 -11.82 8.01 -0.21
N ARG A 222 -10.57 8.44 0.00
CA ARG A 222 -10.12 9.79 -0.36
C ARG A 222 -10.13 10.01 -1.87
N VAL A 223 -9.53 9.13 -2.66
CA VAL A 223 -9.55 9.20 -4.14
C VAL A 223 -10.99 9.31 -4.65
N GLN A 224 -11.90 8.47 -4.13
CA GLN A 224 -13.30 8.52 -4.51
C GLN A 224 -14.00 9.82 -4.07
N ALA A 225 -13.63 10.40 -2.92
CA ALA A 225 -14.17 11.68 -2.47
C ALA A 225 -13.66 12.87 -3.29
N GLU A 226 -12.37 12.90 -3.66
CA GLU A 226 -11.82 13.96 -4.53
C GLU A 226 -12.43 13.91 -5.94
N LEU A 227 -12.55 12.70 -6.52
CA LEU A 227 -13.26 12.52 -7.79
C LEU A 227 -14.73 12.89 -7.67
N GLY A 228 -15.41 12.48 -6.59
CA GLY A 228 -16.79 12.88 -6.33
C GLY A 228 -16.99 14.39 -6.30
N ARG A 229 -16.03 15.15 -5.73
CA ARG A 229 -16.05 16.62 -5.78
C ARG A 229 -15.81 17.15 -7.19
N ALA A 230 -14.74 16.71 -7.85
CA ALA A 230 -14.37 17.17 -9.19
C ALA A 230 -15.48 16.93 -10.24
N PHE A 231 -16.21 15.81 -10.12
CA PHE A 231 -17.31 15.45 -11.02
C PHE A 231 -18.67 16.05 -10.60
N SER A 232 -18.78 16.64 -9.41
CA SER A 232 -19.98 17.35 -8.95
C SER A 232 -19.93 18.86 -9.16
N THR A 233 -18.73 19.46 -9.27
CA THR A 233 -18.57 20.89 -9.52
C THR A 233 -18.61 21.20 -11.02
N GLU A 234 -19.66 21.88 -11.48
CA GLU A 234 -19.78 22.35 -12.88
C GLU A 234 -18.69 23.38 -13.29
N GLU A 235 -17.93 23.93 -12.33
CA GLU A 235 -17.13 25.15 -12.48
C GLU A 235 -15.64 24.98 -12.89
N ARG A 236 -15.18 23.80 -13.32
CA ARG A 236 -13.82 23.67 -13.88
C ARG A 236 -13.79 22.99 -15.24
N GLY A 237 -13.57 23.81 -16.27
CA GLY A 237 -13.20 23.36 -17.62
C GLY A 237 -11.78 22.79 -17.71
N GLY A 238 -11.42 21.90 -16.78
CA GLY A 238 -10.17 21.14 -16.75
C GLY A 238 -10.51 19.65 -16.68
N ALA A 239 -10.02 18.89 -17.64
CA ALA A 239 -10.52 17.57 -18.06
C ALA A 239 -11.93 17.64 -18.70
N GLY A 240 -12.05 17.20 -19.96
CA GLY A 240 -13.31 17.17 -20.73
C GLY A 240 -14.31 16.09 -20.29
N VAL A 241 -14.30 15.75 -19.00
CA VAL A 241 -15.04 14.62 -18.43
C VAL A 241 -16.43 15.11 -17.98
N LEU A 242 -17.38 15.01 -18.90
CA LEU A 242 -18.82 15.05 -18.62
C LEU A 242 -19.35 16.33 -17.95
N ALA A 243 -18.94 17.50 -18.44
CA ALA A 243 -19.71 18.73 -18.23
C ALA A 243 -21.10 18.59 -18.90
N SER A 244 -22.11 18.20 -18.12
CA SER A 244 -23.48 17.94 -18.57
C SER A 244 -24.48 18.82 -17.84
N SER A 245 -25.26 19.60 -18.59
CA SER A 245 -26.36 20.42 -18.09
C SER A 245 -27.63 19.62 -17.70
N ALA A 246 -27.47 18.35 -17.29
CA ALA A 246 -28.58 17.41 -17.12
C ALA A 246 -28.41 16.42 -15.95
N GLY A 247 -28.08 16.94 -14.77
CA GLY A 247 -28.02 16.19 -13.50
C GLY A 247 -26.65 15.56 -13.23
N PRO A 248 -26.35 15.19 -11.97
CA PRO A 248 -25.04 14.71 -11.59
C PRO A 248 -24.72 13.38 -12.27
N ALA A 249 -23.60 13.34 -12.99
CA ALA A 249 -23.03 12.10 -13.49
C ALA A 249 -22.68 11.17 -12.30
N PRO A 250 -22.74 9.83 -12.45
CA PRO A 250 -22.32 8.93 -11.40
C PRO A 250 -20.84 9.16 -11.07
N SER A 251 -20.52 9.43 -9.80
CA SER A 251 -19.13 9.57 -9.34
C SER A 251 -18.32 8.31 -9.71
N PRO A 252 -17.08 8.45 -10.20
CA PRO A 252 -16.21 7.31 -10.43
C PRO A 252 -16.00 6.52 -9.14
N ARG A 253 -16.06 5.19 -9.23
CA ARG A 253 -15.65 4.31 -8.12
C ARG A 253 -14.14 4.09 -8.16
N ALA A 254 -13.46 4.31 -7.05
CA ALA A 254 -12.08 3.88 -6.90
C ALA A 254 -12.04 2.36 -6.67
N VAL A 255 -11.23 1.63 -7.45
CA VAL A 255 -11.09 0.17 -7.38
C VAL A 255 -9.64 -0.18 -7.12
N LEU A 256 -9.38 -1.03 -6.13
CA LEU A 256 -8.02 -1.46 -5.79
C LEU A 256 -7.48 -2.39 -6.89
N VAL A 257 -6.26 -2.15 -7.36
CA VAL A 257 -5.49 -3.09 -8.20
C VAL A 257 -4.35 -3.67 -7.38
N CYS A 258 -4.22 -4.99 -7.39
CA CYS A 258 -3.17 -5.67 -6.63
C CYS A 258 -2.71 -6.98 -7.30
N GLY A 259 -1.60 -7.53 -6.78
CA GLY A 259 -1.18 -8.90 -7.07
C GLY A 259 -1.94 -9.94 -6.25
N ALA A 260 -1.75 -11.21 -6.60
CA ALA A 260 -2.27 -12.36 -5.84
C ALA A 260 -1.72 -12.44 -4.41
N ASP A 261 -0.50 -11.95 -4.18
CA ASP A 261 0.13 -11.86 -2.86
C ASP A 261 -0.70 -11.02 -1.89
N VAL A 262 -1.15 -9.83 -2.33
CA VAL A 262 -2.04 -8.97 -1.54
C VAL A 262 -3.40 -9.63 -1.32
N LEU A 263 -4.00 -10.24 -2.36
CA LEU A 263 -5.29 -10.93 -2.24
C LEU A 263 -5.22 -12.13 -1.26
N GLU A 264 -4.10 -12.87 -1.26
CA GLU A 264 -3.84 -13.93 -0.30
C GLU A 264 -3.78 -13.39 1.14
N THR A 265 -3.18 -12.21 1.38
CA THR A 265 -3.24 -11.60 2.72
C THR A 265 -4.66 -11.22 3.15
N MET A 266 -5.54 -10.84 2.21
CA MET A 266 -6.95 -10.51 2.54
C MET A 266 -7.75 -11.71 3.03
N ALA A 267 -7.31 -12.94 2.74
CA ALA A 267 -7.89 -14.15 3.30
C ALA A 267 -7.47 -14.41 4.75
N ASP A 268 -6.44 -13.71 5.27
CA ASP A 268 -5.94 -13.83 6.64
C ASP A 268 -6.58 -12.76 7.56
N PRO A 269 -7.45 -13.14 8.51
CA PRO A 269 -8.12 -12.20 9.39
C PRO A 269 -7.19 -11.57 10.45
N SER A 270 -5.95 -12.04 10.59
CA SER A 270 -4.94 -11.42 11.46
C SER A 270 -4.25 -10.22 10.78
N LEU A 271 -4.20 -10.21 9.44
CA LEU A 271 -3.56 -9.15 8.66
C LEU A 271 -4.55 -8.01 8.32
N TRP A 272 -5.83 -8.33 8.11
CA TRP A 272 -6.86 -7.35 7.74
C TRP A 272 -7.95 -7.25 8.81
N ARG A 273 -8.15 -6.04 9.34
CA ARG A 273 -9.28 -5.76 10.24
C ARG A 273 -10.58 -5.89 9.45
N GLN A 274 -11.45 -6.80 9.88
CA GLN A 274 -12.54 -7.34 9.05
C GLN A 274 -13.61 -6.31 8.67
N ASP A 275 -13.95 -5.39 9.58
CA ASP A 275 -14.79 -4.20 9.34
C ASP A 275 -14.30 -3.36 8.15
N LEU A 276 -12.99 -3.14 8.04
CA LEU A 276 -12.40 -2.31 6.99
C LEU A 276 -12.21 -3.09 5.68
N LEU A 277 -11.98 -4.41 5.75
CA LEU A 277 -11.94 -5.26 4.56
C LEU A 277 -13.34 -5.41 3.94
N ASP A 278 -14.37 -5.57 4.77
CA ASP A 278 -15.78 -5.59 4.32
C ASP A 278 -16.17 -4.26 3.65
N ALA A 279 -15.81 -3.13 4.26
CA ALA A 279 -15.99 -1.81 3.65
C ALA A 279 -15.22 -1.65 2.32
N LEU A 280 -13.97 -2.12 2.24
CA LEU A 280 -13.17 -2.07 1.02
C LEU A 280 -13.80 -2.90 -0.11
N LEU A 281 -14.19 -4.15 0.16
CA LEU A 281 -14.75 -5.04 -0.84
C LEU A 281 -16.15 -4.56 -1.31
N SER A 282 -17.01 -4.13 -0.37
CA SER A 282 -18.37 -3.67 -0.69
C SER A 282 -18.42 -2.32 -1.41
N GLN A 283 -17.58 -1.35 -1.04
CA GLN A 283 -17.60 0.01 -1.59
C GLN A 283 -16.72 0.13 -2.83
N HIS A 284 -15.49 -0.41 -2.78
CA HIS A 284 -14.47 -0.22 -3.80
C HIS A 284 -14.29 -1.45 -4.69
N GLY A 285 -14.16 -2.64 -4.11
CA GLY A 285 -13.83 -3.87 -4.83
C GLY A 285 -12.36 -3.92 -5.29
N VAL A 286 -11.98 -5.05 -5.92
CA VAL A 286 -10.59 -5.40 -6.21
C VAL A 286 -10.44 -5.97 -7.62
N VAL A 287 -9.35 -5.61 -8.30
CA VAL A 287 -8.83 -6.30 -9.50
C VAL A 287 -7.50 -6.93 -9.13
N CYS A 288 -7.49 -8.26 -9.01
CA CYS A 288 -6.30 -9.03 -8.68
C CYS A 288 -5.66 -9.58 -9.96
N VAL A 289 -4.50 -9.05 -10.35
CA VAL A 289 -3.70 -9.59 -11.46
C VAL A 289 -2.82 -10.71 -10.93
N THR A 290 -2.84 -11.87 -11.61
CA THR A 290 -2.14 -13.08 -11.14
C THR A 290 -1.53 -13.89 -12.26
N ARG A 291 -0.38 -14.51 -11.96
CA ARG A 291 0.29 -15.49 -12.81
C ARG A 291 -0.38 -16.87 -12.76
N GLY A 292 -1.20 -17.13 -11.73
CA GLY A 292 -1.88 -18.41 -11.53
C GLY A 292 -3.30 -18.24 -10.98
N GLY A 293 -4.26 -18.06 -11.89
CA GLY A 293 -5.66 -17.79 -11.58
C GLY A 293 -6.30 -18.78 -10.60
N ALA A 294 -6.01 -20.08 -10.71
CA ALA A 294 -6.63 -21.12 -9.90
C ALA A 294 -6.50 -20.90 -8.38
N ARG A 295 -5.32 -20.45 -7.90
CA ARG A 295 -5.12 -20.18 -6.47
C ARG A 295 -5.90 -18.95 -6.02
N ALA A 296 -5.87 -17.87 -6.79
CA ALA A 296 -6.61 -16.65 -6.48
C ALA A 296 -8.13 -16.86 -6.52
N LEU A 297 -8.63 -17.67 -7.47
CA LEU A 297 -10.04 -18.08 -7.56
C LEU A 297 -10.47 -18.91 -6.34
N SER A 298 -9.63 -19.85 -5.87
CA SER A 298 -9.95 -20.67 -4.69
C SER A 298 -10.18 -19.86 -3.40
N LEU A 299 -9.60 -18.65 -3.29
CA LEU A 299 -9.88 -17.72 -2.18
C LEU A 299 -11.32 -17.20 -2.21
N LEU A 300 -11.87 -16.96 -3.40
CA LEU A 300 -13.26 -16.52 -3.61
C LEU A 300 -14.26 -17.68 -3.43
N GLU A 301 -13.81 -18.92 -3.58
CA GLU A 301 -14.63 -20.12 -3.39
C GLU A 301 -14.69 -20.58 -1.93
N THR A 302 -13.79 -20.09 -1.05
CA THR A 302 -13.65 -20.55 0.35
C THR A 302 -14.77 -20.00 1.24
N PRO A 303 -15.74 -20.83 1.69
CA PRO A 303 -16.92 -20.33 2.41
C PRO A 303 -16.59 -19.72 3.76
N GLY A 304 -17.41 -18.75 4.19
CA GLY A 304 -17.23 -18.05 5.47
C GLY A 304 -16.20 -16.91 5.46
N THR A 305 -15.48 -16.69 4.36
CA THR A 305 -14.56 -15.56 4.18
C THR A 305 -15.26 -14.32 3.61
N LEU A 306 -14.74 -13.12 3.88
CA LEU A 306 -15.22 -11.88 3.24
C LEU A 306 -14.98 -11.89 1.72
N LEU A 307 -13.89 -12.51 1.26
CA LEU A 307 -13.60 -12.68 -0.17
C LEU A 307 -14.68 -13.51 -0.90
N HIS A 308 -15.21 -14.54 -0.25
CA HIS A 308 -16.34 -15.31 -0.77
C HIS A 308 -17.66 -14.54 -0.76
N GLN A 309 -17.96 -13.84 0.36
CA GLN A 309 -19.17 -13.01 0.47
C GLN A 309 -19.22 -11.91 -0.59
N HIS A 310 -18.07 -11.32 -0.92
CA HIS A 310 -17.92 -10.26 -1.93
C HIS A 310 -17.28 -10.75 -3.23
N ALA A 311 -17.41 -12.02 -3.61
CA ALA A 311 -16.78 -12.56 -4.81
C ALA A 311 -17.14 -11.76 -6.09
N GLY A 312 -18.39 -11.29 -6.21
CA GLY A 312 -18.84 -10.42 -7.31
C GLY A 312 -18.24 -8.99 -7.32
N ARG A 313 -17.41 -8.64 -6.33
CA ARG A 313 -16.63 -7.39 -6.25
C ARG A 313 -15.13 -7.61 -6.50
N VAL A 314 -14.68 -8.85 -6.74
CA VAL A 314 -13.29 -9.20 -7.02
C VAL A 314 -13.17 -9.75 -8.44
N SER A 315 -12.38 -9.08 -9.28
CA SER A 315 -12.01 -9.56 -10.61
C SER A 315 -10.63 -10.22 -10.57
N ILE A 316 -10.56 -11.52 -10.85
CA ILE A 316 -9.27 -12.21 -11.05
C ILE A 316 -8.87 -12.08 -12.53
N VAL A 317 -7.70 -11.48 -12.76
CA VAL A 317 -7.15 -11.26 -14.11
C VAL A 317 -5.92 -12.12 -14.27
N GLN A 318 -5.97 -13.09 -15.17
CA GLN A 318 -4.80 -13.91 -15.51
C GLN A 318 -3.83 -13.08 -16.36
N GLU A 319 -2.59 -12.95 -15.91
CA GLU A 319 -1.51 -12.43 -16.74
C GLU A 319 -1.14 -13.49 -17.80
N PRO A 320 -1.22 -13.17 -19.12
CA PRO A 320 -0.94 -14.13 -20.18
C PRO A 320 0.55 -14.31 -20.48
N VAL A 321 1.38 -13.32 -20.13
CA VAL A 321 2.84 -13.33 -20.27
C VAL A 321 3.43 -13.03 -18.89
N PRO A 322 3.84 -14.05 -18.12
CA PRO A 322 4.21 -13.87 -16.71
C PRO A 322 5.38 -12.90 -16.50
N THR A 323 5.15 -11.81 -15.76
CA THR A 323 6.15 -10.79 -15.47
C THR A 323 6.72 -10.97 -14.06
N ASP A 324 7.70 -11.87 -13.88
CA ASP A 324 8.30 -12.15 -12.55
C ASP A 324 9.37 -11.13 -12.12
N ILE A 325 9.03 -9.83 -12.19
CA ILE A 325 9.95 -8.71 -11.91
C ILE A 325 9.58 -8.06 -10.57
N SER A 326 10.05 -8.67 -9.48
CA SER A 326 9.87 -8.11 -8.13
C SER A 326 10.88 -6.99 -7.84
N SER A 327 10.46 -5.97 -7.09
CA SER A 327 11.36 -4.90 -6.64
C SER A 327 12.52 -5.42 -5.77
N SER A 328 12.31 -6.51 -5.03
CA SER A 328 13.38 -7.14 -4.22
C SER A 328 14.46 -7.80 -5.07
N LEU A 329 14.09 -8.40 -6.21
CA LEU A 329 15.08 -8.85 -7.20
C LEU A 329 15.85 -7.64 -7.76
N VAL A 330 15.16 -6.58 -8.18
CA VAL A 330 15.80 -5.36 -8.71
C VAL A 330 16.80 -4.75 -7.72
N ARG A 331 16.47 -4.64 -6.43
CA ARG A 331 17.44 -4.17 -5.40
C ARG A 331 18.66 -5.08 -5.30
N LYS A 332 18.46 -6.40 -5.24
CA LYS A 332 19.56 -7.38 -5.20
C LYS A 332 20.48 -7.33 -6.43
N GLU A 333 19.92 -7.11 -7.62
CA GLU A 333 20.72 -6.94 -8.85
C GLU A 333 21.55 -5.64 -8.81
N LEU A 334 20.96 -4.53 -8.34
CA LEU A 334 21.63 -3.23 -8.18
C LEU A 334 22.77 -3.28 -7.14
N GLU A 335 22.51 -3.85 -5.97
CA GLU A 335 23.50 -4.08 -4.90
C GLU A 335 24.70 -4.90 -5.38
N GLN A 336 24.48 -5.78 -6.37
CA GLN A 336 25.51 -6.65 -6.95
C GLN A 336 26.11 -6.08 -8.25
N GLY A 337 25.86 -4.80 -8.55
CA GLY A 337 26.43 -4.09 -9.69
C GLY A 337 25.94 -4.57 -11.06
N ARG A 338 24.84 -5.35 -11.12
CA ARG A 338 24.30 -5.88 -12.37
C ARG A 338 23.26 -4.95 -12.99
N SER A 339 23.10 -5.06 -14.31
CA SER A 339 22.16 -4.24 -15.06
C SER A 339 20.72 -4.66 -14.77
N VAL A 340 19.89 -3.69 -14.41
CA VAL A 340 18.42 -3.83 -14.29
C VAL A 340 17.67 -3.08 -15.40
N ARG A 341 18.38 -2.72 -16.48
CA ARG A 341 17.79 -2.11 -17.68
C ARG A 341 16.69 -3.02 -18.23
N TYR A 342 15.57 -2.43 -18.65
CA TYR A 342 14.35 -3.12 -19.08
C TYR A 342 13.56 -3.87 -17.98
N LEU A 343 14.06 -3.94 -16.74
CA LEU A 343 13.26 -4.34 -15.57
C LEU A 343 12.55 -3.15 -14.91
N VAL A 344 13.16 -1.97 -15.02
CA VAL A 344 12.69 -0.66 -14.55
C VAL A 344 12.68 0.30 -15.75
N PRO A 345 11.69 1.20 -15.89
CA PRO A 345 11.72 2.26 -16.90
C PRO A 345 13.00 3.11 -16.83
N ASP A 346 13.52 3.53 -17.99
CA ASP A 346 14.81 4.20 -18.11
C ASP A 346 14.92 5.49 -17.29
N ASP A 347 13.85 6.27 -17.16
CA ASP A 347 13.85 7.52 -16.40
C ASP A 347 13.86 7.26 -14.89
N ALA A 348 13.09 6.28 -14.42
CA ALA A 348 13.13 5.82 -13.03
C ALA A 348 14.49 5.19 -12.69
N LEU A 349 15.10 4.47 -13.63
CA LEU A 349 16.45 3.91 -13.48
C LEU A 349 17.53 5.01 -13.46
N THR A 350 17.33 6.09 -14.22
CA THR A 350 18.20 7.28 -14.16
C THR A 350 18.10 7.97 -12.79
N HIS A 351 16.90 8.04 -12.20
CA HIS A 351 16.72 8.51 -10.82
C HIS A 351 17.47 7.64 -9.80
N ILE A 352 17.40 6.31 -9.92
CA ILE A 352 18.12 5.36 -9.05
C ILE A 352 19.62 5.65 -9.04
N TYR A 353 20.26 5.65 -10.22
CA TYR A 353 21.70 5.80 -10.34
C TYR A 353 22.20 7.20 -9.94
N SER A 354 21.45 8.26 -10.28
CA SER A 354 21.83 9.64 -9.93
C SER A 354 21.80 9.93 -8.42
N HIS A 355 21.01 9.17 -7.66
CA HIS A 355 20.88 9.31 -6.20
C HIS A 355 21.55 8.16 -5.41
N GLY A 356 22.25 7.22 -6.08
CA GLY A 356 22.93 6.09 -5.45
C GLY A 356 22.00 5.14 -4.68
N LEU A 357 20.74 5.01 -5.10
CA LEU A 357 19.74 4.23 -4.38
C LEU A 357 20.03 2.74 -4.45
N TYR A 358 19.67 2.00 -3.40
CA TYR A 358 19.80 0.53 -3.34
C TYR A 358 21.24 0.03 -3.54
N GLY A 359 22.24 0.78 -3.08
CA GLY A 359 23.65 0.44 -3.25
C GLY A 359 24.12 0.45 -4.71
N SER A 360 23.38 1.07 -5.62
CA SER A 360 23.73 1.09 -7.03
C SER A 360 25.07 1.79 -7.26
N LEU A 361 26.03 1.05 -7.82
CA LEU A 361 27.22 1.65 -8.42
C LEU A 361 26.80 2.53 -9.62
N GLN A 362 27.62 3.53 -9.99
CA GLN A 362 27.30 4.47 -11.09
C GLN A 362 26.86 3.73 -12.37
N GLN A 363 25.89 4.32 -13.08
CA GLN A 363 25.38 3.76 -14.33
C GLN A 363 26.56 3.44 -15.28
N PRO A 364 26.69 2.21 -15.80
CA PRO A 364 27.71 1.89 -16.79
C PRO A 364 27.64 2.89 -17.94
N ALA A 365 28.79 3.42 -18.36
CA ALA A 365 28.85 4.46 -19.38
C ALA A 365 28.08 4.03 -20.63
N ARG A 366 27.20 4.91 -21.14
CA ARG A 366 26.46 4.66 -22.38
C ARG A 366 27.45 4.67 -23.55
N GLU A 367 27.94 3.50 -23.94
CA GLU A 367 28.66 3.32 -25.20
C GLU A 367 27.77 3.80 -26.35
N GLY A 368 28.09 4.98 -26.89
CA GLY A 368 27.35 5.57 -28.03
C GLY A 368 27.06 7.08 -27.98
N THR A 369 27.20 7.78 -26.84
CA THR A 369 26.88 9.23 -26.78
C THR A 369 28.07 10.18 -26.99
N GLN A 370 29.20 9.70 -27.53
CA GLN A 370 30.39 10.50 -27.86
C GLN A 370 30.75 10.50 -29.37
N LEU A 371 29.74 10.48 -30.26
CA LEU A 371 29.93 10.73 -31.69
C LEU A 371 28.80 11.63 -32.20
N HIS A 372 29.03 12.95 -32.23
CA HIS A 372 28.41 13.92 -33.16
C HIS A 372 28.75 15.41 -32.88
N ALA A 373 29.53 15.73 -31.84
CA ALA A 373 29.90 17.11 -31.51
C ALA A 373 31.15 17.68 -32.24
N GLN A 374 31.69 16.98 -33.25
CA GLN A 374 32.93 17.39 -33.96
C GLN A 374 32.82 17.25 -35.49
N GLN A 375 31.71 17.68 -36.09
CA GLN A 375 31.62 17.88 -37.54
C GLN A 375 30.76 19.10 -37.90
N HIS A 376 31.19 20.30 -37.48
CA HIS A 376 30.90 21.59 -38.14
C HIS A 376 31.81 22.66 -37.51
N ALA A 377 32.99 22.85 -38.11
CA ALA A 377 33.94 23.94 -37.87
C ALA A 377 34.50 24.37 -39.24
#